data_AF-A0A528I8W7-F1
#
_entry.id   AF-A0A528I8W7-F1
#
_cell.length_a   1.000
_cell.length_b   1.000
_cell.length_c   1.000
_cell.angle_alpha   90.00
_cell.angle_beta   90.00
_cell.angle_gamma   90.00
#
_symmetry.space_group_name_H-M   'P 1'
#
loop_
_entity.id
_entity.type
_entity.pdbx_description
1 polymer ?
#
loop_
_entity_poly.entity_id
_entity_poly.type
_entity_poly.pdbx_seq_one_letter_code
_entity_poly.pdbx_strand_id
1 'polypeptide(L)'
;MQRRACALAILATGFMAGPASAYMAYVSNEKDNTMSVVDTATMQVVKTVNVGQRPRGITISHDGKHIYLCASDDDSIEVIDTASLEIVDTLPSGPDPELFVLSPDGKTLYVANEDDNLVTVIDIENKKVLAEIPVGVEPEGMGVSPDGKTMVNTSETTNMAHFIDTTTHEITDNVLVDARPR
;
A
#
# COMPACT_ATOMS: atom_id res chain seq x y z
N MET A 1 7.26 -74.88 10.09
CA MET A 1 6.12 -74.05 10.56
C MET A 1 6.52 -73.52 11.94
N GLN A 2 6.61 -72.24 12.28
CA GLN A 2 5.97 -71.00 11.84
C GLN A 2 6.99 -69.84 11.86
N ARG A 3 6.87 -68.94 10.89
CA ARG A 3 7.43 -67.58 10.90
C ARG A 3 6.55 -66.67 11.76
N ARG A 4 7.13 -65.63 12.38
CA ARG A 4 6.55 -64.27 12.65
C ARG A 4 7.60 -63.47 13.44
N ALA A 5 8.44 -62.68 12.78
CA ALA A 5 8.24 -61.31 12.31
C ALA A 5 8.31 -60.26 13.44
N CYS A 6 9.39 -59.47 13.40
CA CYS A 6 9.62 -58.24 14.16
C CYS A 6 8.51 -57.21 13.95
N ALA A 7 8.23 -56.42 14.98
CA ALA A 7 7.64 -55.09 14.82
C ALA A 7 8.41 -54.11 15.72
N LEU A 8 9.25 -53.30 15.08
CA LEU A 8 9.92 -52.15 15.69
C LEU A 8 8.93 -50.98 15.62
N ALA A 9 8.44 -50.52 16.76
CA ALA A 9 7.56 -49.34 16.82
C ALA A 9 8.44 -48.08 16.72
N ILE A 10 8.38 -47.40 15.58
CA ILE A 10 8.95 -46.05 15.42
C ILE A 10 7.86 -45.06 15.88
N LEU A 11 8.08 -44.40 17.01
CA LEU A 11 7.31 -43.21 17.38
C LEU A 11 7.76 -42.06 16.49
N ALA A 12 6.95 -41.69 15.51
CA ALA A 12 7.12 -40.44 14.78
C ALA A 12 6.53 -39.30 15.65
N THR A 13 7.40 -38.54 16.31
CA THR A 13 7.01 -37.26 16.93
C THR A 13 6.75 -36.25 15.83
N GLY A 14 5.49 -36.00 15.51
CA GLY A 14 5.08 -34.92 14.63
C GLY A 14 5.30 -33.58 15.32
N PHE A 15 6.40 -32.88 14.97
CA PHE A 15 6.46 -31.44 15.18
C PHE A 15 5.48 -30.79 14.19
N MET A 16 4.29 -30.44 14.67
CA MET A 16 3.50 -29.42 13.98
C MET A 16 4.14 -28.08 14.31
N ALA A 17 5.13 -27.68 13.52
CA ALA A 17 5.47 -26.27 13.42
C ALA A 17 4.26 -25.58 12.77
N GLY A 18 3.45 -24.90 13.58
CA GLY A 18 2.50 -23.93 13.04
C GLY A 18 3.27 -22.88 12.23
N PRO A 19 2.65 -22.25 11.22
CA PRO A 19 3.33 -21.22 10.45
C PRO A 19 3.75 -20.10 11.42
N ALA A 20 5.05 -19.94 11.61
CA ALA A 20 5.61 -18.75 12.21
C ALA A 20 5.48 -17.65 11.15
N SER A 21 4.37 -16.92 11.17
CA SER A 21 4.27 -15.72 10.35
C SER A 21 5.07 -14.65 11.08
N ALA A 22 6.35 -14.53 10.74
CA ALA A 22 7.09 -13.32 11.02
C ALA A 22 6.49 -12.24 10.12
N TYR A 23 5.65 -11.37 10.68
CA TYR A 23 5.14 -10.22 9.94
C TYR A 23 6.31 -9.29 9.65
N MET A 24 6.45 -8.86 8.39
CA MET A 24 7.40 -7.84 8.00
C MET A 24 6.66 -6.50 7.98
N ALA A 25 7.28 -5.46 8.54
CA ALA A 25 6.87 -4.09 8.32
C ALA A 25 7.77 -3.45 7.27
N TYR A 26 7.17 -2.70 6.36
CA TYR A 26 7.87 -1.96 5.31
C TYR A 26 7.76 -0.47 5.62
N VAL A 27 8.90 0.22 5.63
CA VAL A 27 8.99 1.63 6.03
C VAL A 27 9.68 2.39 4.92
N SER A 28 8.98 3.33 4.30
CA SER A 28 9.55 4.29 3.35
C SER A 28 10.42 5.30 4.10
N ASN A 29 11.64 5.52 3.61
CA ASN A 29 12.61 6.45 4.17
C ASN A 29 12.76 7.64 3.20
N GLU A 30 11.89 8.63 3.33
CA GLU A 30 11.72 9.75 2.39
C GLU A 30 13.06 10.40 1.96
N LYS A 31 13.93 10.74 2.91
CA LYS A 31 15.19 11.46 2.59
C LYS A 31 16.31 10.56 2.06
N ASP A 32 16.20 9.26 2.27
CA ASP A 32 17.26 8.30 1.96
C ASP A 32 17.01 7.59 0.63
N ASN A 33 15.83 7.77 0.01
CA ASN A 33 15.40 7.04 -1.20
C ASN A 33 15.48 5.52 -1.01
N THR A 34 15.08 5.05 0.17
CA THR A 34 15.09 3.62 0.51
C THR A 34 13.80 3.19 1.18
N MET A 35 13.57 1.88 1.20
CA MET A 35 12.58 1.21 2.03
C MET A 35 13.30 0.25 3.00
N SER A 36 13.02 0.37 4.30
CA SER A 36 13.46 -0.59 5.31
C SER A 36 12.45 -1.72 5.46
N VAL A 37 12.96 -2.95 5.56
CA VAL A 37 12.18 -4.14 5.92
C VAL A 37 12.51 -4.51 7.36
N VAL A 38 11.50 -4.47 8.22
CA VAL A 38 11.62 -4.72 9.65
C VAL A 38 10.94 -6.05 9.99
N ASP A 39 11.70 -6.97 10.57
CA ASP A 39 11.13 -8.16 11.19
C ASP A 39 10.46 -7.75 12.50
N THR A 40 9.13 -7.90 12.58
CA THR A 40 8.35 -7.45 13.74
C THR A 40 8.42 -8.38 14.94
N ALA A 41 8.96 -9.59 14.79
CA ALA A 41 9.18 -10.50 15.91
C ALA A 41 10.45 -10.12 16.70
N THR A 42 11.48 -9.66 15.97
CA THR A 42 12.78 -9.26 16.53
C THR A 42 12.95 -7.75 16.66
N MET A 43 12.07 -6.98 16.02
CA MET A 43 12.14 -5.52 15.91
C MET A 43 13.48 -5.04 15.32
N GLN A 44 13.98 -5.77 14.31
CA GLN A 44 15.24 -5.48 13.63
C GLN A 44 15.00 -5.19 12.15
N VAL A 45 15.77 -4.24 11.60
CA VAL A 45 15.88 -4.05 10.15
C VAL A 45 16.65 -5.23 9.57
N VAL A 46 15.99 -6.04 8.74
CA VAL A 46 16.59 -7.22 8.08
C VAL A 46 17.08 -6.92 6.67
N LYS A 47 16.56 -5.85 6.05
CA LYS A 47 16.96 -5.39 4.72
C LYS A 47 16.69 -3.89 4.56
N THR A 48 17.53 -3.22 3.78
CA THR A 48 17.25 -1.91 3.19
C THR A 48 17.27 -2.08 1.67
N VAL A 49 16.26 -1.54 1.00
CA VAL A 49 16.02 -1.64 -0.44
C VAL A 49 16.08 -0.24 -1.04
N ASN A 50 16.82 -0.04 -2.12
CA ASN A 50 16.78 1.23 -2.85
C ASN A 50 15.47 1.29 -3.64
N VAL A 51 14.81 2.44 -3.61
CA VAL A 51 13.55 2.71 -4.31
C VAL A 51 13.67 4.04 -5.04
N GLY A 52 12.59 4.48 -5.67
CA GLY A 52 12.47 5.80 -6.30
C GLY A 52 12.70 6.97 -5.34
N GLN A 53 12.74 8.18 -5.89
CA GLN A 53 13.05 9.40 -5.17
C GLN A 53 11.91 9.82 -4.24
N ARG A 54 12.27 10.25 -3.03
CA ARG A 54 11.38 10.78 -2.00
C ARG A 54 10.21 9.83 -1.70
N PRO A 55 10.47 8.60 -1.20
CA PRO A 55 9.41 7.63 -0.98
C PRO A 55 8.51 8.03 0.20
N ARG A 56 7.18 8.08 -0.03
CA ARG A 56 6.19 8.50 0.98
C ARG A 56 5.14 7.41 1.25
N GLY A 57 3.96 7.50 0.67
CA GLY A 57 2.89 6.50 0.80
C GLY A 57 3.35 5.08 0.50
N ILE A 58 2.98 4.12 1.34
CA ILE A 58 3.33 2.71 1.18
C ILE A 58 2.18 1.81 1.66
N THR A 59 1.84 0.79 0.88
CA THR A 59 0.87 -0.26 1.28
C THR A 59 1.22 -1.61 0.68
N ILE A 60 0.55 -2.67 1.12
CA ILE A 60 0.69 -4.02 0.55
C ILE A 60 -0.63 -4.40 -0.14
N SER A 61 -0.54 -5.14 -1.25
CA SER A 61 -1.71 -5.77 -1.87
C SER A 61 -2.42 -6.71 -0.90
N HIS A 62 -3.74 -6.88 -1.04
CA HIS A 62 -4.53 -7.74 -0.15
C HIS A 62 -4.10 -9.21 -0.15
N ASP A 63 -3.50 -9.68 -1.25
CA ASP A 63 -2.92 -11.03 -1.34
C ASP A 63 -1.48 -11.13 -0.79
N GLY A 64 -0.92 -10.01 -0.32
CA GLY A 64 0.37 -9.92 0.33
C GLY A 64 1.56 -10.04 -0.62
N LYS A 65 1.36 -10.05 -1.95
CA LYS A 65 2.44 -10.31 -2.90
C LYS A 65 3.21 -9.07 -3.32
N HIS A 66 2.56 -7.91 -3.38
CA HIS A 66 3.17 -6.68 -3.85
C HIS A 66 3.12 -5.59 -2.78
N ILE A 67 4.16 -4.78 -2.72
CA ILE A 67 4.15 -3.48 -2.06
C ILE A 67 3.93 -2.44 -3.15
N TYR A 68 3.02 -1.50 -2.89
CA TYR A 68 2.90 -0.26 -3.64
C TYR A 68 3.61 0.82 -2.85
N LEU A 69 4.40 1.67 -3.52
CA LEU A 69 5.17 2.73 -2.89
C LEU A 69 5.15 3.98 -3.77
N CYS A 70 4.78 5.13 -3.21
CA CYS A 70 4.94 6.42 -3.87
C CYS A 70 6.43 6.72 -4.02
N ALA A 71 6.89 6.96 -5.24
CA ALA A 71 8.16 7.62 -5.52
C ALA A 71 7.83 9.05 -5.94
N SER A 72 7.72 9.94 -4.96
CA SER A 72 7.01 11.20 -5.13
C SER A 72 7.70 12.15 -6.11
N ASP A 73 9.02 12.29 -6.02
CA ASP A 73 9.80 13.12 -6.95
C ASP A 73 9.95 12.47 -8.35
N ASP A 74 9.57 11.19 -8.50
CA ASP A 74 9.53 10.46 -9.77
C ASP A 74 8.12 10.42 -10.40
N ASP A 75 7.14 11.07 -9.77
CA ASP A 75 5.72 11.14 -10.21
C ASP A 75 5.11 9.75 -10.52
N SER A 76 5.45 8.73 -9.72
CA SER A 76 5.05 7.35 -9.99
C SER A 76 4.83 6.52 -8.73
N ILE A 77 4.18 5.36 -8.90
CA ILE A 77 4.05 4.34 -7.85
C ILE A 77 4.87 3.11 -8.26
N GLU A 78 5.86 2.74 -7.46
CA GLU A 78 6.62 1.51 -7.64
C GLU A 78 5.83 0.29 -7.14
N VAL A 79 5.91 -0.82 -7.88
CA VAL A 79 5.37 -2.13 -7.48
C VAL A 79 6.54 -3.06 -7.16
N ILE A 80 6.66 -3.46 -5.91
CA ILE A 80 7.78 -4.26 -5.40
C ILE A 80 7.27 -5.64 -5.01
N ASP A 81 7.90 -6.71 -5.50
CA ASP A 81 7.57 -8.08 -5.08
C ASP A 81 8.03 -8.32 -3.64
N THR A 82 7.14 -8.78 -2.78
CA THR A 82 7.41 -8.96 -1.34
C THR A 82 8.39 -10.11 -1.04
N ALA A 83 8.54 -11.08 -1.94
CA ALA A 83 9.40 -12.24 -1.74
C ALA A 83 10.85 -11.95 -2.20
N SER A 84 11.03 -11.30 -3.34
CA SER A 84 12.35 -10.94 -3.87
C SER A 84 12.83 -9.57 -3.39
N LEU A 85 11.90 -8.68 -3.02
CA LEU A 85 12.14 -7.26 -2.74
C LEU A 85 12.70 -6.49 -3.95
N GLU A 86 12.38 -6.95 -5.16
CA GLU A 86 12.73 -6.28 -6.40
C GLU A 86 11.54 -5.44 -6.90
N ILE A 87 11.84 -4.28 -7.49
CA ILE A 87 10.85 -3.51 -8.24
C ILE A 87 10.51 -4.30 -9.50
N VAL A 88 9.27 -4.75 -9.61
CA VAL A 88 8.78 -5.59 -10.72
C VAL A 88 7.92 -4.80 -11.70
N ASP A 89 7.43 -3.63 -11.30
CA ASP A 89 6.58 -2.78 -12.13
C ASP A 89 6.53 -1.34 -11.63
N THR A 90 5.90 -0.48 -12.42
CA THR A 90 5.57 0.91 -12.08
C THR A 90 4.17 1.25 -12.56
N LEU A 91 3.39 1.97 -11.75
CA LEU A 91 2.09 2.51 -12.12
C LEU A 91 2.18 4.02 -12.35
N PRO A 92 1.37 4.58 -13.27
CA PRO A 92 1.32 6.02 -13.46
C PRO A 92 0.74 6.72 -12.22
N SER A 93 1.06 7.99 -12.06
CA SER A 93 0.44 8.91 -11.10
C SER A 93 0.40 10.32 -11.71
N GLY A 94 -0.25 11.27 -11.03
CA GLY A 94 0.04 12.69 -11.18
C GLY A 94 1.32 13.10 -10.42
N PRO A 95 1.71 14.39 -10.49
CA PRO A 95 2.88 14.92 -9.80
C PRO A 95 2.82 14.74 -8.27
N ASP A 96 3.99 14.56 -7.67
CA ASP A 96 4.21 14.50 -6.21
C ASP A 96 3.16 13.64 -5.46
N PRO A 97 3.00 12.34 -5.78
CA PRO A 97 2.07 11.47 -5.05
C PRO A 97 2.48 11.33 -3.60
N GLU A 98 1.58 11.68 -2.67
CA GLU A 98 1.87 11.75 -1.23
C GLU A 98 1.46 10.47 -0.51
N LEU A 99 0.15 10.26 -0.31
CA LEU A 99 -0.41 9.00 0.16
C LEU A 99 -1.43 8.43 -0.84
N PHE A 100 -1.76 7.16 -0.66
CA PHE A 100 -2.82 6.51 -1.40
C PHE A 100 -3.55 5.48 -0.55
N VAL A 101 -4.69 5.01 -1.07
CA VAL A 101 -5.42 3.89 -0.50
C VAL A 101 -5.81 2.90 -1.59
N LEU A 102 -5.68 1.60 -1.28
CA LEU A 102 -6.09 0.50 -2.14
C LEU A 102 -7.58 0.20 -1.96
N SER A 103 -8.30 0.05 -3.07
CA SER A 103 -9.71 -0.35 -3.04
C SER A 103 -9.91 -1.69 -2.33
N PRO A 104 -11.07 -1.96 -1.71
CA PRO A 104 -11.32 -3.23 -1.01
C PRO A 104 -11.18 -4.48 -1.88
N ASP A 105 -11.40 -4.37 -3.19
CA ASP A 105 -11.21 -5.47 -4.15
C ASP A 105 -9.76 -5.58 -4.67
N GLY A 106 -8.89 -4.65 -4.31
CA GLY A 106 -7.47 -4.65 -4.64
C GLY A 106 -7.14 -4.25 -6.08
N LYS A 107 -8.08 -3.66 -6.82
CA LYS A 107 -7.92 -3.36 -8.25
C LYS A 107 -7.62 -1.90 -8.57
N THR A 108 -7.90 -1.01 -7.63
CA THR A 108 -7.80 0.43 -7.85
C THR A 108 -6.98 1.08 -6.74
N LEU A 109 -6.05 1.95 -7.11
CA LEU A 109 -5.39 2.88 -6.19
C LEU A 109 -6.00 4.27 -6.32
N TYR A 110 -6.30 4.90 -5.20
CA TYR A 110 -6.68 6.31 -5.13
C TYR A 110 -5.51 7.06 -4.52
N VAL A 111 -4.91 7.97 -5.27
CA VAL A 111 -3.65 8.65 -4.92
C VAL A 111 -3.90 10.13 -4.72
N ALA A 112 -3.42 10.70 -3.61
CA ALA A 112 -3.36 12.14 -3.42
C ALA A 112 -2.12 12.69 -4.12
N ASN A 113 -2.31 13.64 -5.04
CA ASN A 113 -1.25 14.31 -5.78
C ASN A 113 -1.12 15.74 -5.27
N GLU A 114 -0.06 16.00 -4.51
CA GLU A 114 0.05 17.19 -3.67
C GLU A 114 0.17 18.47 -4.51
N ASP A 115 1.00 18.43 -5.56
CA ASP A 115 1.39 19.58 -6.38
C ASP A 115 0.27 20.10 -7.30
N ASP A 116 -0.68 19.24 -7.71
CA ASP A 116 -1.75 19.60 -8.65
C ASP A 116 -3.14 19.69 -8.00
N ASN A 117 -3.24 19.38 -6.71
CA ASN A 117 -4.49 19.37 -5.95
C ASN A 117 -5.51 18.37 -6.50
N LEU A 118 -5.04 17.19 -6.92
CA LEU A 118 -5.87 16.13 -7.45
C LEU A 118 -5.87 14.90 -6.55
N VAL A 119 -6.96 14.14 -6.66
CA VAL A 119 -6.93 12.69 -6.46
C VAL A 119 -6.86 12.02 -7.82
N THR A 120 -5.85 11.17 -8.04
CA THR A 120 -5.75 10.32 -9.23
C THR A 120 -6.26 8.92 -8.92
N VAL A 121 -7.15 8.40 -9.78
CA VAL A 121 -7.70 7.05 -9.69
C VAL A 121 -6.99 6.15 -10.70
N ILE A 122 -6.34 5.08 -10.24
CA ILE A 122 -5.50 4.21 -11.08
C ILE A 122 -6.07 2.79 -11.12
N ASP A 123 -6.31 2.27 -12.32
CA ASP A 123 -6.48 0.84 -12.58
C ASP A 123 -5.11 0.15 -12.53
N ILE A 124 -4.94 -0.76 -11.57
CA ILE A 124 -3.67 -1.46 -11.34
C ILE A 124 -3.39 -2.49 -12.43
N GLU A 125 -4.41 -3.23 -12.88
CA GLU A 125 -4.24 -4.32 -13.86
C GLU A 125 -3.88 -3.75 -15.23
N ASN A 126 -4.59 -2.69 -15.64
CA ASN A 126 -4.40 -2.05 -16.94
C ASN A 126 -3.34 -0.94 -16.91
N LYS A 127 -2.87 -0.55 -15.72
CA LYS A 127 -1.87 0.51 -15.49
C LYS A 127 -2.29 1.84 -16.10
N LYS A 128 -3.52 2.26 -15.80
CA LYS A 128 -4.13 3.45 -16.41
C LYS A 128 -4.77 4.34 -15.37
N VAL A 129 -4.63 5.64 -15.59
CA VAL A 129 -5.47 6.64 -14.92
C VAL A 129 -6.90 6.52 -15.45
N LEU A 130 -7.84 6.33 -14.53
CA LEU A 130 -9.28 6.25 -14.78
C LEU A 130 -9.97 7.61 -14.61
N ALA A 131 -9.50 8.41 -13.66
CA ALA A 131 -10.03 9.73 -13.36
C ALA A 131 -9.01 10.57 -12.59
N GLU A 132 -9.20 11.87 -12.68
CA GLU A 132 -8.49 12.92 -11.96
C GLU A 132 -9.54 13.82 -11.33
N ILE A 133 -9.55 13.91 -10.00
CA ILE A 133 -10.63 14.54 -9.22
C ILE A 133 -10.05 15.76 -8.52
N PRO A 134 -10.45 16.99 -8.91
CA PRO A 134 -9.98 18.20 -8.24
C PRO A 134 -10.45 18.26 -6.79
N VAL A 135 -9.51 18.46 -5.87
CA VAL A 135 -9.73 18.61 -4.42
C VAL A 135 -9.15 19.94 -3.93
N GLY A 136 -8.93 20.09 -2.63
CA GLY A 136 -8.31 21.27 -2.03
C GLY A 136 -6.78 21.22 -2.11
N VAL A 137 -6.16 22.32 -1.70
CA VAL A 137 -4.70 22.52 -1.72
C VAL A 137 -3.95 21.58 -0.77
N GLU A 138 -2.86 21.01 -1.27
CA GLU A 138 -2.00 20.03 -0.59
C GLU A 138 -2.79 18.80 -0.11
N PRO A 139 -3.39 18.00 -1.01
CA PRO A 139 -4.01 16.74 -0.63
C PRO A 139 -2.98 15.75 -0.09
N GLU A 140 -3.27 15.17 1.07
CA GLU A 140 -2.40 14.19 1.72
C GLU A 140 -3.18 12.92 2.08
N GLY A 141 -4.03 13.01 3.11
CA GLY A 141 -4.73 11.88 3.71
C GLY A 141 -5.67 11.19 2.74
N MET A 142 -5.68 9.85 2.79
CA MET A 142 -6.51 9.01 1.94
C MET A 142 -7.17 7.89 2.74
N GLY A 143 -8.47 7.68 2.49
CA GLY A 143 -9.23 6.59 3.07
C GLY A 143 -10.32 6.09 2.14
N VAL A 144 -10.66 4.81 2.24
CA VAL A 144 -11.78 4.21 1.49
C VAL A 144 -12.66 3.42 2.44
N SER A 145 -13.96 3.55 2.26
CA SER A 145 -14.97 2.79 3.00
C SER A 145 -14.84 1.28 2.74
N PRO A 146 -15.20 0.42 3.71
CA PRO A 146 -15.09 -1.03 3.54
C PRO A 146 -15.92 -1.62 2.39
N ASP A 147 -17.03 -0.97 2.01
CA ASP A 147 -17.84 -1.38 0.85
C ASP A 147 -17.33 -0.78 -0.47
N GLY A 148 -16.29 0.06 -0.41
CA GLY A 148 -15.59 0.63 -1.54
C GLY A 148 -16.32 1.76 -2.23
N LYS A 149 -17.48 2.23 -1.72
CA LYS A 149 -18.33 3.19 -2.44
C LYS A 149 -17.99 4.64 -2.18
N THR A 150 -17.45 4.93 -1.01
CA THR A 150 -17.03 6.26 -0.61
C THR A 150 -15.54 6.25 -0.32
N MET A 151 -14.81 7.19 -0.90
CA MET A 151 -13.45 7.52 -0.50
C MET A 151 -13.44 8.91 0.17
N VAL A 152 -12.41 9.15 0.97
CA VAL A 152 -12.14 10.46 1.56
C VAL A 152 -10.70 10.86 1.24
N ASN A 153 -10.52 12.10 0.82
CA ASN A 153 -9.22 12.76 0.76
C ASN A 153 -9.20 13.95 1.72
N THR A 154 -8.08 14.21 2.39
CA THR A 154 -7.90 15.44 3.17
C THR A 154 -6.91 16.37 2.51
N SER A 155 -7.27 17.66 2.43
CA SER A 155 -6.40 18.72 1.92
C SER A 155 -5.87 19.55 3.07
N GLU A 156 -4.55 19.50 3.26
CA GLU A 156 -3.84 20.02 4.44
C GLU A 156 -4.03 21.54 4.56
N THR A 157 -3.68 22.29 3.51
CA THR A 157 -3.74 23.76 3.53
C THR A 157 -5.18 24.28 3.47
N THR A 158 -6.09 23.52 2.88
CA THR A 158 -7.50 23.94 2.78
C THR A 158 -8.32 23.58 4.03
N ASN A 159 -7.78 22.76 4.94
CA ASN A 159 -8.47 22.26 6.13
C ASN A 159 -9.81 21.59 5.79
N MET A 160 -9.81 20.72 4.79
CA MET A 160 -11.02 20.04 4.33
C MET A 160 -10.85 18.53 4.22
N ALA A 161 -11.95 17.82 4.44
CA ALA A 161 -12.15 16.45 4.02
C ALA A 161 -13.14 16.41 2.85
N HIS A 162 -12.72 15.78 1.76
CA HIS A 162 -13.45 15.62 0.51
C HIS A 162 -14.01 14.20 0.44
N PHE A 163 -15.33 14.04 0.54
CA PHE A 163 -15.98 12.75 0.36
C PHE A 163 -16.37 12.58 -1.11
N ILE A 164 -15.97 11.46 -1.69
CA ILE A 164 -16.07 11.20 -3.13
C ILE A 164 -16.73 9.84 -3.35
N ASP A 165 -17.68 9.79 -4.29
CA ASP A 165 -18.28 8.54 -4.76
C ASP A 165 -17.32 7.87 -5.75
N THR A 166 -16.91 6.64 -5.45
CA THR A 166 -15.88 5.91 -6.22
C THR A 166 -16.38 5.35 -7.54
N THR A 167 -17.68 5.38 -7.81
CA THR A 167 -18.26 4.90 -9.07
C THR A 167 -18.38 6.03 -10.09
N THR A 168 -18.79 7.20 -9.61
CA THR A 168 -18.99 8.40 -10.42
C THR A 168 -17.76 9.30 -10.48
N HIS A 169 -16.84 9.15 -9.50
CA HIS A 169 -15.69 10.02 -9.29
C HIS A 169 -16.07 11.49 -9.03
N GLU A 170 -17.26 11.71 -8.48
CA GLU A 170 -17.74 13.03 -8.09
C GLU A 170 -17.62 13.23 -6.58
N ILE A 171 -17.23 14.45 -6.18
CA ILE A 171 -17.29 14.87 -4.77
C ILE A 171 -18.75 14.97 -4.35
N THR A 172 -19.14 14.22 -3.32
CA THR A 172 -20.47 14.30 -2.71
C THR A 172 -20.51 15.40 -1.65
N ASP A 173 -19.44 15.56 -0.88
CA ASP A 173 -19.38 16.50 0.23
C ASP A 173 -17.96 17.07 0.42
N ASN A 174 -17.90 18.35 0.78
CA ASN A 174 -16.69 19.01 1.26
C ASN A 174 -16.94 19.48 2.69
N VAL A 175 -16.14 18.98 3.64
CA VAL A 175 -16.32 19.25 5.06
C VAL A 175 -15.10 19.98 5.58
N LEU A 176 -15.31 21.18 6.14
CA LEU A 176 -14.26 21.87 6.90
C LEU A 176 -13.92 21.08 8.16
N VAL A 177 -12.63 20.87 8.39
CA VAL A 177 -12.06 20.23 9.57
C VAL A 177 -11.03 21.14 10.22
N ASP A 178 -10.42 20.68 11.32
CA ASP A 178 -9.36 21.42 12.00
C ASP A 178 -8.09 21.55 11.14
N ALA A 179 -7.13 22.33 11.63
CA ALA A 179 -5.96 22.69 10.86
C ALA A 179 -5.09 21.48 10.47
N ARG A 180 -4.66 21.46 9.20
CA ARG A 180 -3.68 20.50 8.65
C ARG A 180 -4.08 19.01 8.78
N PRO A 181 -5.24 18.60 8.25
CA PRO A 181 -5.68 17.21 8.30
C PRO A 181 -4.83 16.30 7.40
N ARG A 182 -4.57 15.07 7.87
CA ARG A 182 -3.85 13.99 7.18
C ARG A 182 -4.50 12.64 7.51
#